data_AF-A0A3N0WLZ4-F1
#
_entry.id   AF-A0A3N0WLZ4-F1
#
_cell.length_a   1.000
_cell.length_b   1.000
_cell.length_c   1.000
_cell.angle_alpha   90.00
_cell.angle_beta   90.00
_cell.angle_gamma   90.00
#
_symmetry.space_group_name_H-M   'P 1'
#
loop_
_entity.id
_entity.type
_entity.pdbx_description
1 polymer ?
#
loop_
_entity_poly.entity_id
_entity_poly.type
_entity_poly.pdbx_seq_one_letter_code
_entity_poly.pdbx_strand_id
1 'polypeptide(L)' 'MKKIIAIITLFYAVSIFGQIAVEKNQADGDGLLDFAANTTKGILLPIVETLPTDAVSGTLLMDKNDQVLKMNVESS' A
#
# COMPACT_ATOMS: atom_id res chain seq x y z
N MET A 1 -4.29 18.46 35.48
CA MET A 1 -4.77 18.87 34.13
C MET A 1 -3.76 18.58 33.02
N LYS A 2 -2.50 19.05 33.10
CA LYS A 2 -1.48 18.80 32.05
C LYS A 2 -1.28 17.31 31.69
N LYS A 3 -1.23 16.43 32.71
CA LYS A 3 -1.11 14.97 32.51
C LYS A 3 -2.32 14.35 31.79
N ILE A 4 -3.52 14.85 32.07
CA ILE A 4 -4.77 14.35 31.45
C ILE A 4 -4.80 14.76 29.97
N ILE A 5 -4.42 16.00 29.65
CA ILE A 5 -4.32 16.48 28.28
C ILE A 5 -3.31 15.63 27.48
N ALA A 6 -2.13 15.36 28.06
CA ALA A 6 -1.10 14.54 27.40
C ALA A 6 -1.58 13.10 27.10
N ILE A 7 -2.31 12.48 28.04
CA ILE A 7 -2.87 11.14 27.85
C ILE A 7 -3.91 11.16 26.72
N ILE A 8 -4.82 12.14 26.71
CA ILE A 8 -5.83 12.27 25.66
C ILE A 8 -5.17 12.44 24.28
N THR A 9 -4.17 13.33 24.17
CA THR A 9 -3.44 13.53 22.91
C THR A 9 -2.74 12.25 22.42
N LEU A 10 -2.16 11.46 23.32
CA LEU A 10 -1.52 10.18 22.96
C LEU A 10 -2.54 9.15 22.44
N PHE A 11 -3.74 9.08 23.02
CA PHE A 11 -4.81 8.20 22.52
C PHE A 11 -5.36 8.63 21.15
N TYR A 12 -5.35 9.91 20.82
CA TYR A 12 -5.70 10.35 19.46
C TYR A 12 -4.62 10.01 18.42
N ALA A 13 -3.35 9.92 18.83
CA ALA A 13 -2.25 9.58 17.93
C ALA A 13 -2.31 8.14 17.38
N VAL A 14 -2.97 7.21 18.07
CA VAL A 14 -3.15 5.83 17.57
C VAL A 14 -4.30 5.67 16.58
N SER A 15 -5.05 6.75 16.31
CA SER A 15 -6.21 6.72 15.40
C SER A 15 -5.88 7.19 13.98
N ILE A 16 -4.61 7.43 13.66
CA ILE A 16 -4.20 7.81 12.31
C ILE A 16 -4.05 6.55 11.45
N PHE A 17 -4.83 6.49 10.37
CA PHE A 17 -4.70 5.45 9.35
C PHE A 17 -3.59 5.86 8.37
N GLY A 18 -2.64 4.95 8.10
CA GLY A 18 -1.55 5.18 7.12
C GLY A 18 -1.96 4.96 5.67
N GLN A 19 -3.25 4.83 5.39
CA GLN A 19 -3.78 4.56 4.05
C GLN A 19 -3.73 5.83 3.18
N ILE A 20 -3.42 5.66 1.90
CA ILE A 20 -3.37 6.74 0.92
C ILE A 20 -4.60 6.68 0.03
N ALA A 21 -5.42 7.72 0.12
CA ALA A 21 -6.55 7.96 -0.78
C ALA A 21 -6.06 8.53 -2.12
N VAL A 22 -6.39 7.87 -3.23
CA VAL A 22 -6.05 8.29 -4.60
C VAL A 22 -7.33 8.76 -5.30
N GLU A 23 -7.35 10.04 -5.69
CA GLU A 23 -8.51 10.70 -6.35
C GLU A 23 -9.81 10.65 -5.53
N LYS A 24 -9.69 10.56 -4.20
CA LYS A 24 -10.80 10.62 -3.25
C LYS A 24 -10.39 11.40 -2.01
N ASN A 25 -11.36 11.98 -1.31
CA ASN A 25 -11.10 12.87 -0.16
C ASN A 25 -10.74 12.12 1.13
N GLN A 26 -11.12 10.85 1.24
CA GLN A 26 -10.93 10.03 2.43
C GLN A 26 -10.87 8.56 2.02
N ALA A 27 -9.96 7.79 2.62
CA ALA A 27 -9.89 6.35 2.45
C ALA A 27 -11.05 5.65 3.18
N ASP A 28 -11.62 4.63 2.57
CA ASP A 28 -12.75 3.82 3.07
C ASP A 28 -12.57 2.30 2.81
N GLY A 29 -11.39 1.87 2.36
CA GLY A 29 -11.03 0.46 2.14
C GLY A 29 -9.96 -0.08 3.10
N ASP A 30 -9.70 -1.39 3.02
CA ASP A 30 -8.71 -2.07 3.87
C ASP A 30 -7.28 -2.07 3.28
N GLY A 31 -7.08 -1.43 2.13
CA GLY A 31 -5.79 -1.39 1.42
C GLY A 31 -4.89 -0.20 1.80
N LEU A 32 -3.57 -0.36 1.64
CA LEU A 32 -2.61 0.75 1.81
C LEU A 32 -2.85 1.88 0.79
N LEU A 33 -3.24 1.51 -0.44
CA LEU A 33 -3.63 2.43 -1.49
C LEU A 33 -5.11 2.20 -1.80
N ASP A 34 -5.89 3.26 -1.71
CA ASP A 34 -7.34 3.22 -1.88
C ASP A 34 -7.74 4.12 -3.06
N PHE A 35 -8.22 3.49 -4.13
CA PHE A 35 -8.54 4.15 -5.40
C PHE A 35 -10.03 4.46 -5.49
N ALA A 36 -10.38 5.60 -6.07
CA ALA A 36 -11.77 5.96 -6.34
C ALA A 36 -12.50 4.87 -7.15
N ALA A 37 -13.67 4.45 -6.65
CA ALA A 37 -14.52 3.45 -7.29
C ALA A 37 -14.99 3.91 -8.69
N ASN A 38 -15.28 2.94 -9.57
CA ASN A 38 -15.73 3.16 -10.95
C ASN A 38 -14.73 3.97 -11.81
N THR A 39 -13.44 3.87 -11.49
CA THR A 39 -12.36 4.45 -12.30
C THR A 39 -11.41 3.36 -12.78
N THR A 40 -10.58 3.67 -13.77
CA THR A 40 -9.45 2.83 -14.20
C THR A 40 -8.14 3.24 -13.55
N LYS A 41 -8.20 3.95 -12.41
CA LYS A 41 -7.01 4.37 -11.67
C LYS A 41 -6.42 3.17 -10.92
N GLY A 42 -5.11 3.16 -10.78
CA GLY A 42 -4.37 2.06 -10.20
C GLY A 42 -2.87 2.31 -10.27
N ILE A 43 -2.10 1.27 -9.97
CA ILE A 43 -0.65 1.28 -10.17
C ILE A 43 -0.35 0.67 -11.54
N LEU A 44 0.44 1.38 -12.35
CA LEU A 44 1.02 0.78 -13.56
C LEU A 44 2.24 -0.04 -13.16
N LEU A 45 2.16 -1.34 -13.40
CA LEU A 45 3.25 -2.27 -13.14
C LEU A 45 3.79 -2.83 -14.45
N PRO A 46 5.11 -3.00 -14.58
CA PRO A 46 5.68 -3.67 -15.73
C PRO A 46 5.24 -5.15 -15.76
N ILE A 47 4.89 -5.62 -16.94
CA ILE A 47 4.58 -7.02 -17.21
C ILE A 47 5.86 -7.68 -17.74
N VAL A 48 6.31 -8.75 -17.09
CA VAL A 48 7.55 -9.45 -17.45
C VAL A 48 7.26 -10.90 -17.80
N GLU A 49 7.97 -11.42 -18.80
CA GLU A 49 7.92 -12.83 -19.19
C GLU A 49 8.85 -13.70 -18.36
N THR A 50 9.91 -13.10 -17.83
CA THR A 50 10.89 -13.75 -16.95
C THR A 50 11.10 -12.84 -15.75
N LEU A 51 10.96 -13.39 -14.54
CA LEU A 51 11.25 -12.63 -13.32
C LEU A 51 12.76 -12.33 -13.24
N PRO A 52 13.16 -11.07 -12.97
CA PRO A 52 14.57 -10.72 -12.81
C PRO A 52 15.16 -11.42 -11.59
N THR A 53 16.33 -12.00 -11.75
CA THR A 53 17.07 -12.68 -10.66
C THR A 53 17.73 -11.69 -9.69
N ASP A 54 17.86 -10.44 -10.11
CA ASP A 54 18.47 -9.33 -9.38
C ASP A 54 17.44 -8.30 -8.89
N ALA A 55 16.16 -8.69 -8.80
CA ALA A 55 15.13 -7.85 -8.21
C ALA A 55 15.50 -7.48 -6.76
N VAL A 56 15.47 -6.20 -6.41
CA VAL A 56 15.61 -5.79 -5.01
C VAL A 56 14.35 -6.14 -4.22
N SER A 57 14.49 -6.41 -2.93
CA SER A 57 13.38 -6.74 -2.03
C SER A 57 12.27 -5.66 -2.07
N GLY A 58 11.02 -6.11 -2.09
CA GLY A 58 9.85 -5.23 -2.23
C GLY A 58 9.52 -4.82 -3.67
N THR A 59 10.32 -5.22 -4.67
CA THR A 59 9.99 -5.00 -6.08
C THR A 59 8.71 -5.77 -6.46
N LEU A 60 7.73 -5.06 -7.04
CA LEU A 60 6.45 -5.59 -7.49
C LEU A 60 6.42 -5.68 -9.03
N LEU A 61 6.12 -6.86 -9.57
CA LEU A 61 6.05 -7.12 -11.01
C LEU A 61 4.84 -7.98 -11.35
N MET A 62 4.22 -7.75 -12.51
CA MET A 62 3.19 -8.64 -13.04
C MET A 62 3.85 -9.75 -13.85
N ASP A 63 3.73 -11.00 -13.42
CA ASP A 63 4.22 -12.15 -14.17
C ASP A 63 3.23 -12.47 -15.30
N LYS A 64 3.72 -12.43 -16.55
CA LYS A 64 2.87 -12.68 -17.72
C LYS A 64 2.38 -14.13 -17.80
N ASN A 65 3.20 -15.09 -17.39
CA ASN A 65 2.88 -16.51 -17.54
C ASN A 65 1.87 -16.96 -16.49
N ASP A 66 2.10 -16.54 -15.24
CA ASP A 66 1.24 -16.90 -14.13
C ASP A 66 0.03 -15.95 -14.00
N GLN A 67 0.05 -14.81 -14.69
CA GLN A 67 -1.00 -13.79 -14.66
C GLN A 67 -1.30 -13.27 -13.24
N VAL A 68 -0.27 -13.20 -12.40
CA VAL A 68 -0.37 -12.75 -11.00
C VAL A 68 0.70 -11.72 -10.68
N LEU A 69 0.36 -10.86 -9.71
CA LEU A 69 1.32 -9.95 -9.09
C LEU A 69 2.30 -10.75 -8.21
N LYS A 70 3.59 -10.55 -8.42
CA LYS A 70 4.65 -11.13 -7.59
C LYS A 70 5.48 -10.03 -6.94
N MET A 71 5.93 -10.30 -5.73
CA MET A 71 6.83 -9.45 -4.96
C MET A 71 8.11 -10.22 -4.65
N ASN A 72 9.27 -9.60 -4.84
CA ASN A 72 10.47 -10.18 -4.27
C ASN A 72 10.44 -10.02 -2.74
N VAL A 73 10.44 -11.13 -2.02
CA VAL A 73 10.54 -11.15 -0.55
C VAL A 73 12.01 -11.19 -0.17
N GLU A 74 12.39 -10.59 0.97
CA GLU A 74 13.76 -10.73 1.46
C GLU A 74 14.10 -12.21 1.66
N SER A 75 15.23 -12.64 1.10
CA SER A 75 15.86 -13.91 1.48
C SER A 75 16.27 -13.80 2.94
N SER A 76 15.49 -14.38 3.84
CA SER A 76 15.84 -14.50 5.27
C SER A 76 17.12 -15.30 5.47
#